data_AF-A0A7C3SD82-F1
#
_entry.id   AF-A0A7C3SD82-F1
#
_cell.length_a   1.000
_cell.length_b   1.000
_cell.length_c   1.000
_cell.angle_alpha   90.00
_cell.angle_beta   90.00
_cell.angle_gamma   90.00
#
_symmetry.space_group_name_H-M   'P 1'
#
loop_
_entity.id
_entity.type
_entity.pdbx_description
1 polymer ?
#
loop_
_entity_poly.entity_id
_entity_poly.type
_entity_poly.pdbx_seq_one_letter_code
_entity_poly.pdbx_strand_id
1 'polypeptide(L)'
;MNCKLGWTDSAPLSLLNKRCNIEDLDWSNVVQEVLEAYYTAQSAVGLIKPAELERKLKSRDWKFIQPLSVGDDLSIVLKLDFKQPDADELKDLSRSMQMALGSIKSFKHVLISENGGYLGIGNGMLRISTKFPKEALLEILKILLS
;
A
#
# COMPACT_ATOMS: atom_id res chain seq x y z
N MET A 1 18.79 -11.05 13.24
CA MET A 1 18.05 -11.31 14.50
C MET A 1 19.04 -11.70 15.58
N ASN A 2 19.25 -10.84 16.58
CA ASN A 2 19.77 -11.17 17.92
C ASN A 2 19.81 -9.89 18.77
N CYS A 3 18.82 -9.71 19.65
CA CYS A 3 18.89 -8.71 20.72
C CYS A 3 19.49 -9.38 21.96
N LYS A 4 20.72 -9.01 22.32
CA LYS A 4 21.33 -9.39 23.60
C LYS A 4 20.92 -8.36 24.66
N LEU A 5 20.15 -8.80 25.65
CA LEU A 5 19.82 -8.05 26.86
C LEU A 5 21.05 -8.04 27.79
N GLY A 6 21.67 -6.88 27.96
CA GLY A 6 22.56 -6.59 29.08
C GLY A 6 21.79 -5.86 30.16
N TRP A 7 21.64 -6.47 31.33
CA TRP A 7 21.11 -5.83 32.52
C TRP A 7 22.26 -5.11 33.23
N THR A 8 22.14 -3.80 33.40
CA THR A 8 22.85 -3.06 34.46
C THR A 8 21.90 -2.05 35.06
N ASP A 9 21.75 -2.15 36.37
CA ASP A 9 20.96 -1.26 37.23
C ASP A 9 21.34 0.21 37.08
N SER A 10 20.36 1.08 37.36
CA SER A 10 20.41 2.56 37.44
C SER A 10 20.13 3.35 36.15
N ALA A 11 18.87 3.41 35.74
CA ALA A 11 18.33 4.53 34.96
C ALA A 11 16.91 4.90 35.46
N PRO A 12 16.58 6.20 35.62
CA PRO A 12 15.27 6.64 36.08
C PRO A 12 14.14 6.26 35.09
N LEU A 13 12.94 6.04 35.63
CA LEU A 13 11.69 5.64 34.94
C LEU A 13 11.18 6.62 33.86
N SER A 14 11.97 7.63 33.45
CA SER A 14 11.62 8.64 32.45
C SER A 14 12.14 8.38 31.03
N LEU A 15 12.80 7.24 30.77
CA LEU A 15 13.26 6.85 29.42
C LEU A 15 12.49 5.65 28.84
N LEU A 16 11.23 5.50 29.26
CA LEU A 16 10.23 4.65 28.60
C LEU A 16 9.72 5.23 27.27
N ASN A 17 10.50 6.09 26.62
CA ASN A 17 10.23 6.48 25.26
C ASN A 17 10.91 5.48 24.33
N LYS A 18 10.29 4.30 24.19
CA LYS A 18 10.46 3.45 23.01
C LYS A 18 9.99 4.26 21.80
N ARG A 19 10.81 5.18 21.34
CA ARG A 19 11.03 5.35 19.92
C ARG A 19 11.66 4.04 19.47
N CYS A 20 10.83 3.04 19.18
CA CYS A 20 11.19 2.13 18.11
C CYS A 20 11.44 3.07 16.93
N ASN A 21 12.71 3.32 16.62
CA ASN A 21 13.08 3.97 15.39
C ASN A 21 12.49 3.12 14.27
N ILE A 22 11.37 3.59 13.71
CA ILE A 22 10.82 3.15 12.42
C ILE A 22 11.68 3.82 11.34
N GLU A 23 13.02 3.72 11.44
CA GLU A 23 13.94 4.36 10.49
C GLU A 23 14.65 3.37 9.57
N ASP A 24 14.36 2.06 9.70
CA ASP A 24 14.81 1.04 8.74
C ASP A 24 13.71 0.01 8.49
N LEU A 25 12.46 0.46 8.37
CA LEU A 25 11.45 -0.37 7.74
C LEU A 25 11.82 -0.38 6.26
N ASP A 26 12.57 -1.41 5.83
CA ASP A 26 13.00 -1.53 4.44
C ASP A 26 11.74 -1.55 3.58
N TRP A 27 11.46 -0.41 2.94
CA TRP A 27 10.27 -0.14 2.13
C TRP A 27 10.11 -1.20 1.03
N SER A 28 11.20 -1.90 0.69
CA SER A 28 11.18 -3.09 -0.17
C SER A 28 10.19 -4.15 0.33
N ASN A 29 10.09 -4.39 1.64
CA ASN A 29 9.19 -5.38 2.22
C ASN A 29 7.73 -4.93 2.12
N VAL A 30 7.47 -3.64 2.30
CA VAL A 30 6.14 -3.04 2.12
C VAL A 30 5.71 -3.18 0.66
N VAL A 31 6.59 -2.78 -0.26
CA VAL A 31 6.37 -2.90 -1.71
C VAL A 31 6.12 -4.36 -2.10
N GLN A 32 6.89 -5.29 -1.54
CA GLN A 32 6.71 -6.71 -1.78
C GLN A 32 5.31 -7.17 -1.36
N GLU A 33 4.83 -6.86 -0.16
CA GLU A 33 3.49 -7.26 0.26
C GLU A 33 2.39 -6.62 -0.61
N VAL A 34 2.54 -5.35 -0.98
CA VAL A 34 1.59 -4.69 -1.90
C VAL A 34 1.54 -5.39 -3.25
N LEU A 35 2.70 -5.71 -3.83
CA LEU A 35 2.79 -6.42 -5.11
C LEU A 35 2.23 -7.84 -5.01
N GLU A 36 2.47 -8.56 -3.92
CA GLU A 36 1.92 -9.89 -3.72
C GLU A 36 0.40 -9.88 -3.62
N ALA A 37 -0.18 -8.90 -2.91
CA ALA A 37 -1.63 -8.72 -2.87
C ALA A 37 -2.20 -8.40 -4.27
N TYR A 38 -1.53 -7.50 -4.99
CA TYR A 38 -1.88 -7.10 -6.34
C TYR A 38 -1.82 -8.27 -7.34
N TYR A 39 -0.75 -9.07 -7.32
CA TYR A 39 -0.61 -10.24 -8.19
C TYR A 39 -1.59 -11.35 -7.84
N THR A 40 -1.90 -11.52 -6.56
CA THR A 40 -2.96 -12.43 -6.13
C THR A 40 -4.30 -12.03 -6.74
N ALA A 41 -4.60 -10.73 -6.79
CA ALA A 41 -5.81 -10.21 -7.42
C ALA A 41 -5.80 -10.35 -8.95
N GLN A 42 -4.68 -10.03 -9.61
CA GLN A 42 -4.55 -10.23 -11.07
C GLN A 42 -4.75 -11.69 -11.48
N SER A 43 -4.13 -12.61 -10.75
CA SER A 43 -4.22 -14.05 -11.03
C SER A 43 -5.62 -14.62 -10.74
N ALA A 44 -6.45 -13.91 -9.98
CA ALA A 44 -7.81 -14.31 -9.64
C ALA A 44 -8.86 -13.89 -10.68
N VAL A 45 -8.50 -13.01 -11.63
CA VAL A 45 -9.42 -12.48 -12.64
C VAL A 45 -10.01 -13.62 -13.48
N GLY A 46 -11.34 -13.71 -13.49
CA GLY A 46 -12.07 -14.76 -14.21
C GLY A 46 -12.07 -16.13 -13.53
N LEU A 47 -11.37 -16.31 -12.41
CA LEU A 47 -11.27 -17.59 -11.70
C LEU A 47 -12.14 -17.65 -10.44
N ILE A 48 -12.17 -16.58 -9.66
CA ILE A 48 -12.90 -16.53 -8.38
C ILE A 48 -13.71 -15.25 -8.23
N LYS A 49 -14.68 -15.28 -7.31
CA LYS A 49 -15.53 -14.13 -6.99
C LYS A 49 -14.81 -13.16 -6.03
N PRO A 50 -15.18 -11.86 -6.02
CA PRO A 50 -14.60 -10.86 -5.11
C PRO A 50 -14.58 -11.27 -3.63
N ALA A 51 -15.68 -11.83 -3.12
CA ALA A 51 -15.77 -12.29 -1.74
C ALA A 51 -14.77 -13.40 -1.40
N GLU A 52 -14.46 -14.27 -2.37
CA GLU A 52 -13.48 -15.34 -2.18
C GLU A 52 -12.05 -14.80 -2.18
N LEU A 53 -11.74 -13.85 -3.08
CA LEU A 53 -10.45 -13.15 -3.08
C LEU A 53 -10.25 -12.38 -1.77
N GLU A 54 -11.29 -11.68 -1.30
CA GLU A 54 -11.23 -10.94 -0.04
C GLU A 54 -10.93 -11.86 1.14
N ARG A 55 -11.64 -12.99 1.25
CA ARG A 55 -11.39 -13.99 2.28
C ARG A 55 -9.96 -14.52 2.22
N LYS A 56 -9.46 -14.82 1.00
CA LYS A 56 -8.10 -15.33 0.79
C LYS A 56 -7.05 -14.31 1.23
N LEU A 57 -7.20 -13.04 0.82
CA LEU A 57 -6.31 -11.97 1.23
C LEU A 57 -6.35 -11.78 2.76
N LYS A 58 -7.53 -11.71 3.37
CA LYS A 58 -7.67 -11.52 4.83
C LYS A 58 -7.21 -12.70 5.68
N SER A 59 -7.17 -13.92 5.13
CA SER A 59 -6.69 -15.11 5.86
C SER A 59 -5.17 -15.21 5.96
N ARG A 60 -4.45 -14.43 5.15
CA ARG A 60 -2.99 -14.41 5.16
C ARG A 60 -2.47 -13.50 6.28
N ASP A 61 -1.34 -13.88 6.88
CA ASP A 61 -0.59 -13.04 7.81
C ASP A 61 0.23 -12.00 7.03
N TRP A 62 -0.23 -10.74 7.06
CA TRP A 62 0.45 -9.58 6.46
C TRP A 62 1.15 -8.79 7.56
N LYS A 63 2.40 -8.41 7.33
CA LYS A 63 3.21 -7.72 8.33
C LYS A 63 3.19 -6.21 8.19
N PHE A 64 2.99 -5.71 6.98
CA PHE A 64 3.15 -4.30 6.66
C PHE A 64 1.88 -3.68 6.08
N ILE A 65 1.04 -4.48 5.44
CA ILE A 65 -0.26 -4.04 4.90
C ILE A 65 -1.42 -4.72 5.62
N GLN A 66 -2.61 -4.16 5.47
CA GLN A 66 -3.85 -4.84 5.85
C GLN A 66 -4.85 -4.78 4.70
N PRO A 67 -5.18 -5.90 4.04
CA PRO A 67 -6.26 -5.93 3.07
C PRO A 67 -7.62 -5.65 3.73
N LEU A 68 -8.30 -4.61 3.28
CA LEU A 68 -9.57 -4.15 3.84
C LEU A 68 -10.77 -4.70 3.10
N SER A 69 -10.73 -4.66 1.77
CA SER A 69 -11.82 -5.13 0.93
C SER A 69 -11.38 -5.43 -0.50
N VAL A 70 -12.25 -6.10 -1.24
CA VAL A 70 -12.12 -6.33 -2.69
C VAL A 70 -13.35 -5.77 -3.40
N GLY A 71 -13.14 -4.95 -4.44
CA GLY A 71 -14.20 -4.42 -5.29
C GLY A 71 -14.78 -5.47 -6.25
N ASP A 72 -15.93 -5.17 -6.85
CA ASP A 72 -16.59 -6.07 -7.81
C ASP A 72 -15.71 -6.37 -9.04
N ASP A 73 -14.82 -5.43 -9.39
CA ASP A 73 -13.81 -5.52 -10.44
C ASP A 73 -12.51 -6.22 -9.99
N LEU A 74 -12.52 -6.86 -8.82
CA LEU A 74 -11.37 -7.44 -8.12
C LEU A 74 -10.26 -6.42 -7.77
N SER A 75 -10.57 -5.11 -7.78
CA SER A 75 -9.66 -4.11 -7.21
C SER A 75 -9.46 -4.37 -5.72
N ILE A 76 -8.23 -4.26 -5.24
CA ILE A 76 -7.91 -4.49 -3.82
C ILE A 76 -7.84 -3.16 -3.08
N VAL A 77 -8.38 -3.11 -1.88
CA VAL A 77 -8.20 -1.98 -0.96
C VAL A 77 -7.26 -2.42 0.15
N LEU A 78 -6.14 -1.73 0.30
CA LEU A 78 -5.10 -2.00 1.28
C LEU A 78 -4.99 -0.82 2.23
N LYS A 79 -4.93 -1.06 3.53
CA LYS A 79 -4.46 -0.10 4.50
C LYS A 79 -2.94 -0.20 4.61
N LEU A 80 -2.29 0.95 4.57
CA LEU A 80 -0.84 1.08 4.64
C LEU A 80 -0.52 2.45 5.24
N ASP A 81 0.52 2.52 6.07
CA ASP A 81 1.04 3.81 6.54
C ASP A 81 2.04 4.35 5.51
N PHE A 82 1.78 5.54 4.99
CA PHE A 82 2.62 6.18 3.96
C PHE A 82 2.46 7.70 4.00
N LYS A 83 3.44 8.43 3.46
CA LYS A 83 3.36 9.89 3.35
C LYS A 83 2.24 10.26 2.37
N GLN A 84 1.18 10.88 2.87
CA GLN A 84 0.07 11.33 2.03
C GLN A 84 0.57 12.42 1.07
N PRO A 85 0.54 12.18 -0.25
CA PRO A 85 0.97 13.19 -1.20
C PRO A 85 -0.06 14.32 -1.25
N ASP A 86 0.44 15.54 -1.43
CA ASP A 86 -0.43 16.70 -1.61
C ASP A 86 -1.00 16.77 -3.04
N ALA A 87 -1.88 17.74 -3.27
CA ALA A 87 -2.59 17.87 -4.54
C ALA A 87 -1.67 18.25 -5.71
N ASP A 88 -0.54 18.91 -5.45
CA ASP A 88 0.40 19.32 -6.49
C ASP A 88 1.39 18.19 -6.80
N GLU A 89 1.89 17.50 -5.77
CA GLU A 89 2.67 16.26 -5.92
C GLU A 89 1.91 15.22 -6.77
N LEU A 90 0.60 15.08 -6.56
CA LEU A 90 -0.24 14.17 -7.35
C LEU A 90 -0.44 14.62 -8.82
N LYS A 91 -0.51 15.92 -9.08
CA LYS A 91 -0.59 16.46 -10.46
C LYS A 91 0.72 16.25 -11.21
N ASP A 92 1.84 16.44 -10.53
CA ASP A 92 3.15 16.24 -11.14
C ASP A 92 3.40 14.75 -11.40
N LEU A 93 3.00 13.89 -10.45
CA LEU A 93 3.02 12.44 -10.63
C LEU A 93 2.16 12.01 -11.83
N SER A 94 0.91 12.49 -11.92
CA SER A 94 0.03 12.13 -13.04
C SER A 94 0.60 12.57 -14.39
N ARG A 95 1.20 13.77 -14.47
CA ARG A 95 1.84 14.28 -15.69
C ARG A 95 3.06 13.45 -16.07
N SER A 96 3.95 13.16 -15.11
CA SER A 96 5.18 12.40 -15.36
C SER A 96 4.89 10.99 -15.87
N MET A 97 3.81 10.38 -15.41
CA MET A 97 3.40 9.02 -15.78
C MET A 97 2.39 8.97 -16.92
N GLN A 98 2.03 10.12 -17.52
CA GLN A 98 1.01 10.23 -18.57
C GLN A 98 -0.33 9.61 -18.16
N MET A 99 -0.73 9.83 -16.91
CA MET A 99 -1.98 9.33 -16.32
C MET A 99 -3.00 10.44 -16.16
N ALA A 100 -4.28 10.06 -16.27
CA ALA A 100 -5.37 10.96 -15.92
C ALA A 100 -5.54 11.03 -14.40
N LEU A 101 -5.99 12.18 -13.90
CA LEU A 101 -6.47 12.33 -12.53
C LEU A 101 -7.99 12.22 -12.50
N GLY A 102 -8.49 11.43 -11.57
CA GLY A 102 -9.92 11.28 -11.33
C GLY A 102 -10.24 11.12 -9.84
N SER A 103 -11.49 10.76 -9.59
CA SER A 103 -11.97 10.42 -8.26
C SER A 103 -12.95 9.25 -8.35
N ILE A 104 -13.00 8.45 -7.29
CA ILE A 104 -14.00 7.39 -7.10
C ILE A 104 -14.55 7.50 -5.68
N LYS A 105 -15.67 6.83 -5.40
CA LYS A 105 -16.25 6.83 -4.05
C LYS A 105 -15.18 6.47 -3.00
N SER A 106 -15.01 7.33 -2.00
CA SER A 106 -14.03 7.23 -0.92
C SER A 106 -12.55 7.51 -1.28
N PHE A 107 -12.22 7.78 -2.54
CA PHE A 107 -10.86 8.14 -2.97
C PHE A 107 -10.90 9.41 -3.84
N LYS A 108 -10.46 10.54 -3.27
CA LYS A 108 -10.45 11.84 -3.94
C LYS A 108 -9.37 11.95 -5.02
N HIS A 109 -8.30 11.18 -4.87
CA HIS A 109 -7.15 11.19 -5.78
C HIS A 109 -6.99 9.81 -6.39
N VAL A 110 -7.27 9.71 -7.69
CA VAL A 110 -7.17 8.46 -8.44
C VAL A 110 -6.33 8.71 -9.67
N LEU A 111 -5.25 7.95 -9.81
CA LEU A 111 -4.44 7.90 -11.02
C LEU A 111 -5.06 6.86 -11.96
N ILE A 112 -5.32 7.24 -13.21
CA ILE A 112 -5.97 6.38 -14.21
C ILE A 112 -5.02 6.21 -15.39
N SER A 113 -4.65 4.96 -15.67
CA SER A 113 -3.81 4.59 -16.82
C SER A 113 -4.62 4.49 -18.11
N GLU A 114 -3.95 4.58 -19.25
CA GLU A 114 -4.59 4.56 -20.58
C GLU A 114 -5.46 3.31 -20.84
N ASN A 115 -5.09 2.17 -20.26
CA ASN A 115 -5.83 0.91 -20.38
C ASN A 115 -7.04 0.79 -19.41
N GLY A 116 -7.41 1.88 -18.72
CA GLY A 116 -8.49 1.92 -17.74
C GLY A 116 -8.15 1.26 -16.40
N GLY A 117 -6.87 1.01 -16.13
CA GLY A 117 -6.37 0.70 -14.80
C GLY A 117 -6.43 1.92 -13.90
N TYR A 118 -6.54 1.72 -12.59
CA TYR A 118 -6.55 2.84 -11.65
C TYR A 118 -5.91 2.53 -10.31
N LEU A 119 -5.32 3.57 -9.71
CA LEU A 119 -4.79 3.58 -8.35
C LEU A 119 -5.43 4.73 -7.56
N GLY A 120 -6.31 4.41 -6.64
CA GLY A 120 -6.84 5.36 -5.66
C GLY A 120 -5.88 5.53 -4.49
N ILE A 121 -5.53 6.77 -4.19
CA ILE A 121 -4.70 7.15 -3.04
C ILE A 121 -5.60 7.89 -2.05
N GLY A 122 -5.84 7.25 -0.91
CA GLY A 122 -6.63 7.78 0.19
C GLY A 122 -5.81 7.87 1.47
N ASN A 123 -6.37 8.46 2.52
CA ASN A 123 -5.66 8.65 3.79
C ASN A 123 -5.28 7.29 4.43
N GLY A 124 -4.01 6.89 4.30
CA GLY A 124 -3.50 5.60 4.76
C GLY A 124 -4.10 4.39 4.03
N MET A 125 -4.62 4.59 2.81
CA MET A 125 -5.25 3.54 2.02
C MET A 125 -4.89 3.62 0.55
N LEU A 126 -4.67 2.47 -0.07
CA LEU A 126 -4.52 2.32 -1.52
C LEU A 126 -5.66 1.47 -2.05
N ARG A 127 -6.23 1.88 -3.18
CA ARG A 127 -7.12 1.02 -3.98
C ARG A 127 -6.51 0.76 -5.33
N ILE A 128 -6.20 -0.49 -5.64
CA ILE A 128 -5.44 -0.87 -6.83
C ILE A 128 -6.31 -1.74 -7.71
N SER A 129 -6.59 -1.29 -8.93
CA SER A 129 -7.30 -2.12 -9.91
C SER A 129 -6.35 -3.15 -10.54
N THR A 130 -6.87 -4.32 -10.89
CA THR A 130 -6.09 -5.41 -11.49
C THR A 130 -5.49 -5.08 -12.86
N LYS A 131 -5.91 -3.96 -13.47
CA LYS A 131 -5.40 -3.48 -14.77
C LYS A 131 -4.34 -2.38 -14.64
N PHE A 132 -4.09 -1.86 -13.43
CA PHE A 132 -3.16 -0.76 -13.23
C PHE A 132 -1.72 -1.18 -13.53
N PRO A 133 -0.91 -0.44 -14.33
CA PRO A 133 0.42 -0.88 -14.73
C PRO A 133 1.35 -1.11 -13.53
N LYS A 134 2.04 -2.26 -13.51
CA LYS A 134 2.92 -2.68 -12.41
C LYS A 134 4.10 -1.71 -12.22
N GLU A 135 4.71 -1.30 -13.33
CA GLU A 135 5.86 -0.38 -13.33
C GLU A 135 5.45 0.96 -12.73
N ALA A 136 4.26 1.44 -13.07
CA ALA A 136 3.73 2.65 -12.47
C ALA A 136 3.41 2.47 -10.98
N LEU A 137 2.81 1.34 -10.59
CA LEU A 137 2.57 1.03 -9.18
C LEU A 137 3.86 1.08 -8.36
N LEU A 138 4.94 0.50 -8.88
CA LEU A 138 6.25 0.51 -8.23
C LEU A 138 6.81 1.93 -8.03
N GLU A 139 6.80 2.76 -9.07
CA GLU A 139 7.29 4.14 -8.97
C GLU A 139 6.46 4.97 -7.98
N ILE A 140 5.14 4.79 -7.98
CA ILE A 140 4.26 5.49 -7.05
C ILE A 140 4.53 5.03 -5.61
N LEU A 141 4.67 3.72 -5.38
CA LEU A 141 4.98 3.21 -4.03
C LEU A 141 6.33 3.72 -3.51
N LYS A 142 7.35 3.85 -4.38
CA LYS A 142 8.63 4.47 -3.98
C LYS A 142 8.40 5.89 -3.47
N ILE A 143 7.61 6.70 -4.18
CA ILE A 143 7.34 8.09 -3.78
C ILE A 143 6.55 8.15 -2.46
N LEU A 144 5.57 7.26 -2.28
CA LEU A 144 4.74 7.25 -1.07
C LEU A 144 5.48 6.77 0.19
N LEU A 145 6.49 5.91 0.01
CA LEU A 145 7.22 5.24 1.08
C LEU A 145 8.63 5.78 1.34
N SER A 146 9.06 6.80 0.58
CA SER A 146 10.31 7.54 0.81
C SER A 146 10.07 8.77 1.69
#